data_AF-A0A3N4KWL9-F1
#
_entry.id   AF-A0A3N4KWL9-F1
#
_cell.length_a   1.000
_cell.length_b   1.000
_cell.length_c   1.000
_cell.angle_alpha   90.00
_cell.angle_beta   90.00
_cell.angle_gamma   90.00
#
_symmetry.space_group_name_H-M   'P 1'
#
loop_
_entity.id
_entity.type
_entity.pdbx_description
1 polymer ?
#
loop_
_entity_poly.entity_id
_entity_poly.type
_entity_poly.pdbx_seq_one_letter_code
_entity_poly.pdbx_strand_id
1 'polypeptide(L)'
;MVFTINYLSIANDSGSTPEGMALIADTHGNTWFYMMFAADVLVGVFCLQLLYTFKVLVTLASIETPPAISLPLNTDNRKASDVLGINERQQYVTSSMRGTIKHLRTQAGFFSAWRGYCASFVYYFATGSVANILHSFLGTSLPASLVIGVLSILFFARFSLAVTHIIISRPQPTWWFKRVLATPWSSARQTLPAMAHFALAQWASYKLLAIASSGESSLPIRVSMFLLSFVVNLFVVLPLWVVLVRVQASLLPDTEEAIVSFDRTFGKEVTGALSFKEAARSFKCKGWQRIMMLVGKMVVIIASIAAVMALARFAFLSFFIRDAALQ
;
A
#
# COMPACT_ATOMS: atom_id res chain seq x y z
N MET A 1 -3.23 -21.45 -14.13
CA MET A 1 -3.53 -22.84 -13.72
C MET A 1 -4.47 -23.55 -14.69
N VAL A 2 -5.55 -22.92 -15.18
CA VAL A 2 -6.45 -23.53 -16.20
C VAL A 2 -5.76 -23.75 -17.56
N PHE A 3 -4.77 -22.91 -17.92
CA PHE A 3 -3.96 -23.09 -19.13
C PHE A 3 -2.99 -24.30 -19.07
N THR A 4 -2.74 -24.87 -17.89
CA THR A 4 -1.75 -25.94 -17.68
C THR A 4 -2.22 -27.30 -18.18
N ILE A 5 -3.54 -27.52 -18.28
CA ILE A 5 -4.11 -28.84 -18.63
C ILE A 5 -4.18 -29.06 -20.15
N ASN A 6 -4.37 -28.00 -20.96
CA ASN A 6 -4.51 -28.15 -22.41
C ASN A 6 -3.21 -28.47 -23.16
N TYR A 7 -2.04 -28.11 -22.60
CA TYR A 7 -0.76 -28.36 -23.28
C TYR A 7 -0.36 -29.83 -23.28
N LEU A 8 -0.71 -30.59 -22.23
CA LEU A 8 -0.35 -32.01 -22.10
C LEU A 8 -1.19 -32.93 -23.00
N SER A 9 -2.38 -32.50 -23.43
CA SER A 9 -3.26 -33.33 -24.26
C SER A 9 -2.88 -33.37 -25.74
N ILE A 10 -2.10 -32.40 -26.23
CA ILE A 10 -1.78 -32.25 -27.67
C ILE A 10 -0.51 -33.05 -28.05
N ALA A 11 0.39 -33.31 -27.10
CA ALA A 11 1.65 -33.97 -27.37
C ALA A 11 1.56 -35.50 -27.61
N ASN A 12 0.42 -36.13 -27.32
CA ASN A 12 0.30 -37.60 -27.30
C ASN A 12 -0.01 -38.24 -28.67
N ASP A 13 -0.20 -37.46 -29.73
CA ASP A 13 -0.74 -37.95 -31.02
C ASP A 13 0.26 -38.05 -32.18
N SER A 14 1.54 -37.71 -31.98
CA SER A 14 2.55 -37.75 -33.06
C SER A 14 3.58 -38.86 -32.84
N GLY A 15 3.35 -40.01 -33.50
CA GLY A 15 4.17 -41.21 -33.44
C GLY A 15 5.54 -41.09 -34.13
N SER A 16 6.44 -40.25 -33.60
CA SER A 16 7.86 -40.20 -33.99
C SER A 16 8.78 -40.50 -32.81
N THR A 17 9.87 -41.21 -33.11
CA THR A 17 10.77 -41.91 -32.16
C THR A 17 11.21 -41.12 -30.91
N PRO A 18 11.24 -41.73 -29.71
CA PRO A 18 10.94 -41.01 -28.46
C PRO A 18 12.15 -40.40 -27.72
N GLU A 19 13.38 -40.84 -27.98
CA GLU A 19 14.45 -40.64 -26.99
C GLU A 19 15.37 -39.44 -27.28
N GLY A 20 15.58 -39.08 -28.55
CA GLY A 20 16.50 -37.98 -28.93
C GLY A 20 15.84 -36.61 -29.06
N MET A 21 14.60 -36.54 -29.55
CA MET A 21 13.87 -35.27 -29.75
C MET A 21 13.12 -34.80 -28.51
N ALA A 22 12.69 -35.71 -27.63
CA ALA A 22 12.04 -35.34 -26.37
C ALA A 22 12.99 -34.58 -25.43
N LEU A 23 14.30 -34.88 -25.45
CA LEU A 23 15.27 -34.27 -24.55
C LEU A 23 15.61 -32.80 -24.90
N ILE A 24 15.56 -32.44 -26.19
CA ILE A 24 15.88 -31.08 -26.67
C ILE A 24 14.64 -30.17 -26.63
N ALA A 25 13.44 -30.70 -26.93
CA ALA A 25 12.19 -29.93 -26.81
C ALA A 25 11.86 -29.60 -25.33
N ASP A 26 12.18 -30.50 -24.39
CA ASP A 26 11.91 -30.32 -22.96
C ASP A 26 12.89 -29.31 -22.29
N THR A 27 14.13 -29.21 -22.75
CA THR A 27 15.12 -28.29 -22.15
C THR A 27 14.93 -26.82 -22.56
N HIS A 28 14.56 -26.54 -23.81
CA HIS A 28 14.33 -25.17 -24.27
C HIS A 28 13.01 -24.58 -23.77
N GLY A 29 11.92 -25.36 -23.75
CA GLY A 29 10.61 -24.91 -23.24
C GLY A 29 10.65 -24.55 -21.75
N ASN A 30 11.35 -25.34 -20.94
CA ASN A 30 11.47 -25.11 -19.51
C ASN A 30 12.31 -23.85 -19.19
N THR A 31 13.36 -23.57 -19.96
CA THR A 31 14.22 -22.40 -19.72
C THR A 31 13.45 -21.07 -19.88
N TRP A 32 12.66 -20.92 -20.94
CA TRP A 32 11.87 -19.71 -21.17
C TRP A 32 10.79 -19.51 -20.12
N PHE A 33 10.15 -20.59 -19.67
CA PHE A 33 9.20 -20.55 -18.57
C PHE A 33 9.84 -19.99 -17.30
N TYR A 34 11.04 -20.46 -16.93
CA TYR A 34 11.76 -19.93 -15.77
C TYR A 34 12.15 -18.45 -15.95
N MET A 35 12.53 -18.02 -17.15
CA MET A 35 12.83 -16.60 -17.42
C MET A 35 11.59 -15.71 -17.24
N MET A 36 10.43 -16.11 -17.75
CA MET A 36 9.17 -15.38 -17.55
C MET A 36 8.78 -15.33 -16.08
N PHE A 37 8.88 -16.46 -15.39
CA PHE A 37 8.59 -16.54 -13.97
C PHE A 37 9.52 -15.61 -13.17
N ALA A 38 10.83 -15.63 -13.45
CA ALA A 38 11.79 -14.73 -12.82
C ALA A 38 11.45 -13.26 -13.12
N ALA A 39 11.08 -12.92 -14.35
CA ALA A 39 10.65 -11.57 -14.72
C ALA A 39 9.39 -11.14 -13.95
N ASP A 40 8.39 -12.01 -13.82
CA ASP A 40 7.18 -11.76 -13.05
C ASP A 40 7.46 -11.56 -11.56
N VAL A 41 8.37 -12.36 -10.99
CA VAL A 41 8.83 -12.19 -9.60
C VAL A 41 9.52 -10.85 -9.41
N LEU A 42 10.44 -10.48 -10.31
CA LEU A 42 11.17 -9.20 -10.25
C LEU A 42 10.22 -8.00 -10.34
N VAL A 43 9.27 -8.06 -11.27
CA VAL A 43 8.23 -7.01 -11.42
C VAL A 43 7.31 -6.99 -10.21
N GLY A 44 6.94 -8.15 -9.66
CA GLY A 44 6.19 -8.25 -8.42
C GLY A 44 6.90 -7.57 -7.25
N VAL A 45 8.19 -7.85 -7.05
CA VAL A 45 9.03 -7.20 -6.03
C VAL A 45 9.10 -5.70 -6.26
N PHE A 46 9.29 -5.26 -7.50
CA PHE A 46 9.31 -3.83 -7.83
C PHE A 46 7.96 -3.14 -7.54
N CYS A 47 6.85 -3.77 -7.90
CA CYS A 47 5.50 -3.29 -7.58
C CYS A 47 5.27 -3.19 -6.07
N LEU A 48 5.73 -4.15 -5.27
CA LEU A 48 5.67 -4.09 -3.81
C LEU A 48 6.45 -2.88 -3.25
N GLN A 49 7.63 -2.59 -3.79
CA GLN A 49 8.42 -1.42 -3.41
C GLN A 49 7.73 -0.10 -3.81
N LEU A 50 7.09 -0.04 -4.97
CA LEU A 50 6.31 1.13 -5.41
C LEU A 50 5.09 1.36 -4.52
N LEU A 51 4.32 0.32 -4.23
CA LEU A 51 3.16 0.38 -3.32
C LEU A 51 3.59 0.79 -1.91
N TYR A 52 4.74 0.32 -1.45
CA TYR A 52 5.31 0.75 -0.18
C TYR A 52 5.68 2.24 -0.18
N THR A 53 6.35 2.69 -1.25
CA THR A 53 6.71 4.11 -1.41
C THR A 53 5.45 4.98 -1.39
N PHE A 54 4.38 4.55 -2.07
CA PHE A 54 3.09 5.22 -2.00
C PHE A 54 2.51 5.27 -0.58
N LYS A 55 2.56 4.15 0.15
CA LYS A 55 2.15 4.10 1.56
C LYS A 55 2.87 5.17 2.37
N VAL A 56 4.20 5.30 2.23
CA VAL A 56 4.98 6.32 2.94
C VAL A 56 4.53 7.73 2.53
N LEU A 57 4.39 8.00 1.24
CA LEU A 57 4.02 9.32 0.73
C LEU A 57 2.65 9.78 1.23
N VAL A 58 1.64 8.90 1.19
CA VAL A 58 0.29 9.24 1.68
C VAL A 58 0.25 9.32 3.21
N THR A 59 1.02 8.48 3.92
CA THR A 59 1.17 8.59 5.38
C THR A 59 1.72 9.96 5.80
N LEU A 60 2.69 10.48 5.06
CA LEU A 60 3.24 11.82 5.32
C LEU A 60 2.25 12.92 4.90
N ALA A 61 1.57 12.75 3.77
CA ALA A 61 0.60 13.70 3.27
C ALA A 61 -0.68 13.76 4.12
N SER A 62 -1.01 12.73 4.90
CA SER A 62 -2.19 12.73 5.78
C SER A 62 -1.96 13.51 7.08
N ILE A 63 -0.72 13.56 7.55
CA ILE A 63 -0.38 14.24 8.82
C ILE A 63 0.14 15.65 8.61
N GLU A 64 0.81 15.93 7.49
CA GLU A 64 1.50 17.21 7.26
C GLU A 64 0.58 18.42 7.39
N THR A 65 0.95 19.34 8.27
CA THR A 65 0.35 20.67 8.40
C THR A 65 1.27 21.71 7.76
N PRO A 66 0.72 22.81 7.22
CA PRO A 66 1.57 23.89 6.72
C PRO A 66 2.44 24.39 7.88
N PRO A 67 3.72 24.71 7.64
CA PRO A 67 4.56 25.30 8.67
C PRO A 67 3.88 26.56 9.20
N ALA A 68 3.75 26.67 10.52
CA ALA A 68 3.23 27.87 11.15
C ALA A 68 4.25 29.00 10.93
N ILE A 69 4.02 29.82 9.92
CA ILE A 69 4.69 31.11 9.82
C ILE A 69 4.19 31.90 11.02
N SER A 70 5.07 32.27 11.95
CA SER A 70 4.79 33.29 12.94
C SER A 70 4.60 34.61 12.18
N LEU A 71 3.36 34.89 11.79
CA LEU A 71 2.98 36.19 11.25
C LEU A 71 3.09 37.20 12.42
N PRO A 72 3.77 38.34 12.24
CA PRO A 72 3.75 39.39 13.24
C PRO A 72 2.29 39.85 13.45
N LEU A 73 1.91 39.98 14.73
CA LEU A 73 0.54 40.16 15.25
C LEU A 73 -0.23 41.40 14.76
N ASN A 74 0.24 42.13 13.75
CA ASN A 74 -0.32 43.42 13.36
C ASN A 74 -0.33 43.68 11.84
N THR A 75 -0.33 42.63 11.02
CA THR A 75 -0.42 42.79 9.55
C THR A 75 -1.60 42.01 9.02
N ASP A 76 -2.48 42.69 8.28
CA ASP A 76 -3.51 42.05 7.46
C ASP A 76 -2.89 40.88 6.69
N ASN A 77 -3.46 39.69 6.81
CA ASN A 77 -2.91 38.42 6.28
C ASN A 77 -2.51 38.51 4.79
N ARG A 78 -3.15 39.38 4.00
CA ARG A 78 -2.83 39.63 2.58
C ARG A 78 -1.58 40.48 2.36
N LYS A 79 -1.27 41.42 3.25
CA LYS A 79 -0.07 42.26 3.14
C LYS A 79 1.16 41.59 3.74
N ALA A 80 1.00 40.75 4.76
CA ALA A 80 2.11 40.03 5.37
C ALA A 80 2.78 39.02 4.44
N SER A 81 1.98 38.31 3.62
CA SER A 81 2.47 37.34 2.63
C SER A 81 3.27 38.01 1.50
N ASP A 82 2.77 39.14 0.98
CA ASP A 82 3.43 39.92 -0.08
C ASP A 82 4.71 40.62 0.42
N VAL A 83 4.72 41.15 1.66
CA VAL A 83 5.87 41.86 2.24
C VAL A 83 7.04 40.91 2.58
N LEU A 84 6.77 39.67 2.98
CA LEU A 84 7.81 38.69 3.29
C LEU A 84 8.30 37.91 2.06
N GLY A 85 7.77 38.19 0.86
CA GLY A 85 8.05 37.39 -0.35
C GLY A 85 7.64 35.92 -0.18
N ILE A 86 6.77 35.64 0.80
CA ILE A 86 6.30 34.30 1.09
C ILE A 86 5.21 34.01 0.09
N ASN A 87 5.61 33.35 -0.99
CA ASN A 87 4.69 32.61 -1.84
C ASN A 87 3.76 31.84 -0.87
N GLU A 88 2.44 32.11 -0.86
CA GLU A 88 1.46 31.36 -0.02
C GLU A 88 1.56 29.84 -0.22
N ARG A 89 2.27 29.43 -1.28
CA ARG A 89 2.99 28.15 -1.42
C ARG A 89 4.21 28.04 -0.47
N GLN A 90 4.07 28.29 0.83
CA GLN A 90 5.02 27.67 1.77
C GLN A 90 4.74 26.17 1.72
N GLN A 91 5.52 25.56 0.84
CA GLN A 91 5.10 24.44 0.05
C GLN A 91 5.09 23.23 0.96
N TYR A 92 3.92 22.65 1.17
CA TYR A 92 3.82 21.30 1.68
C TYR A 92 4.91 20.44 1.03
N VAL A 93 5.77 19.84 1.86
CA VAL A 93 6.84 18.94 1.42
C VAL A 93 6.22 17.82 0.58
N THR A 94 4.99 17.41 0.93
CA THR A 94 4.25 16.37 0.20
C THR A 94 3.46 16.85 -1.03
N SER A 95 3.63 18.11 -1.46
CA SER A 95 2.97 18.63 -2.67
C SER A 95 3.45 17.96 -3.97
N SER A 96 4.66 17.40 -3.98
CA SER A 96 5.24 16.68 -5.12
C SER A 96 5.94 15.42 -4.64
N MET A 97 5.70 14.27 -5.27
CA MET A 97 6.39 13.02 -4.92
C MET A 97 7.92 13.15 -4.97
N ARG A 98 8.44 13.81 -6.00
CA ARG A 98 9.88 14.04 -6.16
C ARG A 98 10.40 14.96 -5.06
N GLY A 99 9.62 15.96 -4.67
CA GLY A 99 9.91 16.85 -3.55
C GLY A 99 9.97 16.09 -2.23
N THR A 100 8.96 15.26 -1.94
CA THR A 100 8.94 14.41 -0.74
C THR A 100 10.13 13.47 -0.70
N ILE A 101 10.40 12.74 -1.79
CA ILE A 101 11.53 11.80 -1.84
C ILE A 101 12.86 12.54 -1.67
N LYS A 102 13.03 13.71 -2.29
CA LYS A 102 14.21 14.55 -2.10
C LYS A 102 14.35 14.97 -0.64
N HIS A 103 13.27 15.42 0.00
CA HIS A 103 13.25 15.79 1.42
C HIS A 103 13.62 14.61 2.32
N LEU A 104 13.03 13.44 2.10
CA LEU A 104 13.37 12.23 2.84
C LEU A 104 14.85 11.89 2.69
N ARG A 105 15.39 12.00 1.46
CA ARG A 105 16.80 11.75 1.19
C ARG A 105 17.73 12.75 1.86
N THR A 106 17.35 14.02 1.93
CA THR A 106 18.14 15.03 2.64
C THR A 106 18.16 14.82 4.15
N GLN A 107 17.10 14.25 4.73
CA GLN A 107 17.01 14.02 6.17
C GLN A 107 17.70 12.72 6.63
N ALA A 108 17.70 11.70 5.78
CA ALA A 108 17.98 10.32 6.22
C ALA A 108 18.78 9.48 5.20
N GLY A 109 19.30 10.11 4.14
CA GLY A 109 20.09 9.45 3.10
C GLY A 109 19.25 8.71 2.04
N PHE A 110 19.93 7.99 1.15
CA PHE A 110 19.32 7.41 -0.04
C PHE A 110 18.19 6.41 0.24
N PHE A 111 18.36 5.54 1.26
CA PHE A 111 17.41 4.50 1.66
C PHE A 111 16.28 4.99 2.57
N SER A 112 16.19 6.30 2.81
CA SER A 112 15.17 6.93 3.66
C SER A 112 13.72 6.60 3.27
N ALA A 113 13.45 6.46 1.97
CA ALA A 113 12.12 6.12 1.47
C ALA A 113 11.68 4.69 1.85
N TRP A 114 12.61 3.81 2.23
CA TRP A 114 12.38 2.41 2.60
C TRP A 114 12.41 2.16 4.10
N ARG A 115 12.46 3.23 4.92
CA ARG A 115 12.41 3.12 6.37
C ARG A 115 11.13 2.41 6.82
N GLY A 116 11.25 1.38 7.65
CA GLY A 116 10.08 0.61 8.08
C GLY A 116 9.51 -0.33 7.02
N TYR A 117 10.20 -0.55 5.89
CA TYR A 117 9.81 -1.55 4.88
C TYR A 117 9.79 -2.95 5.50
N CYS A 118 10.88 -3.36 6.16
CA CYS A 118 10.96 -4.68 6.81
C CYS A 118 9.88 -4.85 7.89
N ALA A 119 9.67 -3.83 8.72
CA ALA A 119 8.62 -3.87 9.74
C ALA A 119 7.22 -3.98 9.11
N SER A 120 6.95 -3.22 8.03
CA SER A 120 5.69 -3.31 7.30
C SER A 120 5.51 -4.67 6.62
N PHE A 121 6.56 -5.22 6.03
CA PHE A 121 6.54 -6.54 5.41
C PHE A 121 6.20 -7.62 6.43
N VAL A 122 6.90 -7.65 7.57
CA VAL A 122 6.63 -8.58 8.66
C VAL A 122 5.20 -8.41 9.19
N TYR A 123 4.73 -7.17 9.32
CA TYR A 123 3.35 -6.89 9.71
C TYR A 123 2.32 -7.49 8.74
N TYR A 124 2.43 -7.19 7.44
CA TYR A 124 1.50 -7.71 6.43
C TYR A 124 1.58 -9.24 6.34
N PHE A 125 2.79 -9.80 6.36
CA PHE A 125 3.00 -11.24 6.37
C PHE A 125 2.35 -11.89 7.60
N ALA A 126 2.58 -11.37 8.80
CA ALA A 126 2.02 -11.91 10.04
C ALA A 126 0.49 -11.82 10.07
N THR A 127 -0.09 -10.68 9.66
CA THR A 127 -1.55 -10.53 9.56
C THR A 127 -2.18 -11.51 8.55
N GLY A 128 -1.53 -11.72 7.40
CA GLY A 128 -1.99 -12.67 6.38
C GLY A 128 -1.89 -14.12 6.86
N SER A 129 -0.77 -14.48 7.51
CA SER A 129 -0.57 -15.82 8.08
C SER A 129 -1.60 -16.14 9.16
N VAL A 130 -1.87 -15.21 10.09
CA VAL A 130 -2.90 -15.41 11.11
C VAL A 130 -4.29 -15.54 10.49
N ALA A 131 -4.63 -14.72 9.49
CA ALA A 131 -5.90 -14.83 8.80
C ALA A 131 -6.06 -16.19 8.10
N ASN A 132 -5.01 -16.68 7.43
CA ASN A 132 -5.03 -17.99 6.76
C ASN A 132 -5.18 -19.14 7.77
N ILE A 133 -4.49 -19.09 8.91
CA ILE A 133 -4.63 -20.09 9.96
C ILE A 133 -6.06 -20.11 10.49
N LEU A 134 -6.62 -18.94 10.81
CA LEU A 134 -8.00 -18.83 11.29
C LEU A 134 -9.01 -19.33 10.24
N HIS A 135 -8.77 -19.08 8.95
CA HIS A 135 -9.58 -19.61 7.87
C HIS A 135 -9.62 -21.13 7.82
N SER A 136 -8.51 -21.81 8.12
CA SER A 136 -8.46 -23.27 8.19
C SER A 136 -9.35 -23.86 9.29
N PHE A 137 -9.60 -23.09 10.37
CA PHE A 137 -10.43 -23.56 11.50
C PHE A 137 -11.88 -23.11 11.43
N LEU A 138 -12.13 -21.85 11.02
CA LEU A 138 -13.45 -21.20 11.08
C LEU A 138 -14.16 -21.15 9.71
N GLY A 139 -13.50 -21.62 8.65
CA GLY A 139 -14.02 -21.65 7.29
C GLY A 139 -13.87 -20.33 6.53
N THR A 140 -14.44 -20.30 5.32
CA THR A 140 -14.24 -19.23 4.33
C THR A 140 -15.54 -18.50 3.96
N SER A 141 -16.63 -18.73 4.69
CA SER A 141 -17.89 -18.01 4.46
C SER A 141 -17.67 -16.50 4.56
N LEU A 142 -18.45 -15.71 3.80
CA LEU A 142 -18.27 -14.26 3.75
C LEU A 142 -18.31 -13.60 5.14
N PRO A 143 -19.30 -13.88 6.02
CA PRO A 143 -19.33 -13.28 7.35
C PRO A 143 -18.13 -13.70 8.21
N ALA A 144 -17.80 -15.00 8.23
CA ALA A 144 -16.66 -15.50 8.99
C ALA A 144 -15.36 -14.84 8.51
N SER A 145 -15.20 -14.67 7.20
CA SER A 145 -14.01 -14.07 6.64
C SER A 145 -13.82 -12.60 6.98
N LEU A 146 -14.90 -11.83 7.05
CA LEU A 146 -14.82 -10.44 7.48
C LEU A 146 -14.40 -10.35 8.95
N VAL A 147 -14.97 -11.20 9.81
CA VAL A 147 -14.63 -11.28 11.23
C VAL A 147 -13.16 -11.69 11.41
N ILE A 148 -12.73 -12.78 10.77
CA ILE A 148 -11.33 -13.27 10.78
C ILE A 148 -10.38 -12.16 10.34
N GLY A 149 -10.73 -11.46 9.27
CA GLY A 149 -9.91 -10.39 8.73
C GLY A 149 -9.74 -9.21 9.69
N VAL A 150 -10.84 -8.75 10.27
CA VAL A 150 -10.82 -7.68 11.29
C VAL A 150 -10.01 -8.10 12.51
N LEU A 151 -10.27 -9.30 13.05
CA LEU A 151 -9.55 -9.82 14.21
C LEU A 151 -8.04 -9.93 13.95
N SER A 152 -7.65 -10.40 12.76
CA SER A 152 -6.24 -10.54 12.38
C SER A 152 -5.52 -9.20 12.37
N ILE A 153 -6.15 -8.14 11.85
CA ILE A 153 -5.56 -6.79 11.84
C ILE A 153 -5.51 -6.19 13.25
N LEU A 154 -6.59 -6.32 14.03
CA LEU A 154 -6.67 -5.80 15.40
C LEU A 154 -5.68 -6.48 16.34
N PHE A 155 -5.43 -7.77 16.17
CA PHE A 155 -4.41 -8.50 16.92
C PHE A 155 -3.03 -7.85 16.80
N PHE A 156 -2.70 -7.33 15.61
CA PHE A 156 -1.45 -6.62 15.34
C PHE A 156 -1.56 -5.09 15.46
N ALA A 157 -2.54 -4.57 16.22
CA ALA A 157 -2.72 -3.12 16.36
C ALA A 157 -1.49 -2.38 16.90
N ARG A 158 -0.82 -2.95 17.90
CA ARG A 158 0.44 -2.41 18.43
C ARG A 158 1.53 -2.35 17.35
N PHE A 159 1.64 -3.39 16.54
CA PHE A 159 2.61 -3.45 15.45
C PHE A 159 2.30 -2.35 14.42
N SER A 160 1.03 -2.23 14.01
CA SER A 160 0.57 -1.20 13.07
C SER A 160 0.89 0.22 13.56
N LEU A 161 0.63 0.51 14.85
CA LEU A 161 1.00 1.78 15.48
C LEU A 161 2.51 2.05 15.39
N ALA A 162 3.33 1.08 15.78
CA ALA A 162 4.78 1.19 15.74
C ALA A 162 5.32 1.38 14.31
N VAL A 163 4.74 0.71 13.32
CA VAL A 163 5.09 0.90 11.90
C VAL A 163 4.81 2.33 11.46
N THR A 164 3.66 2.89 11.83
CA THR A 164 3.35 4.29 11.51
C THR A 164 4.33 5.23 12.20
N HIS A 165 4.67 5.02 13.47
CA HIS A 165 5.70 5.80 14.18
C HIS A 165 7.07 5.71 13.51
N ILE A 166 7.46 4.54 13.00
CA ILE A 166 8.70 4.38 12.23
C ILE A 166 8.66 5.17 10.92
N ILE A 167 7.51 5.21 10.26
CA ILE A 167 7.33 5.95 9.00
C ILE A 167 7.31 7.46 9.22
N ILE A 168 6.86 7.98 10.36
CA ILE A 168 6.69 9.43 10.56
C ILE A 168 7.82 10.08 11.34
N SER A 169 8.55 9.33 12.18
CA SER A 169 9.64 9.88 12.98
C SER A 169 10.94 10.06 12.19
N ARG A 170 11.84 10.91 12.69
CA ARG A 170 13.21 11.05 12.18
C ARG A 170 13.99 9.74 12.36
N PRO A 171 15.06 9.51 11.56
CA PRO A 171 15.91 8.34 11.71
C PRO A 171 16.42 8.22 13.14
N GLN A 172 16.24 7.05 13.72
CA GLN A 172 16.77 6.71 15.02
C GLN A 172 17.77 5.56 14.90
N PRO A 173 18.76 5.47 15.79
CA PRO A 173 19.71 4.35 15.81
C PRO A 173 19.06 3.05 16.32
N THR A 174 17.83 3.10 16.83
CA THR A 174 17.15 1.94 17.39
C THR A 174 16.59 1.03 16.31
N TRP A 175 16.78 -0.28 16.49
CA TRP A 175 16.23 -1.27 15.58
C TRP A 175 14.70 -1.33 15.66
N TRP A 176 14.04 -1.58 14.52
CA TRP A 176 12.58 -1.50 14.40
C TRP A 176 11.85 -2.44 15.36
N PHE A 177 12.39 -3.64 15.63
CA PHE A 177 11.77 -4.60 16.52
C PHE A 177 11.73 -4.09 17.97
N LYS A 178 12.82 -3.44 18.41
CA LYS A 178 12.88 -2.80 19.74
C LYS A 178 11.81 -1.72 19.88
N ARG A 179 11.53 -0.96 18.81
CA ARG A 179 10.46 0.05 18.79
C ARG A 179 9.06 -0.57 18.88
N VAL A 180 8.81 -1.67 18.17
CA VAL A 180 7.55 -2.42 18.28
C VAL A 180 7.33 -2.93 19.71
N LEU A 181 8.38 -3.46 20.36
CA LEU A 181 8.32 -3.93 21.74
C LEU A 181 8.17 -2.79 22.76
N ALA A 182 8.81 -1.65 22.52
CA ALA A 182 8.74 -0.47 23.39
C ALA A 182 7.41 0.29 23.28
N THR A 183 6.62 0.05 22.22
CA THR A 183 5.32 0.70 22.05
C THR A 183 4.33 0.19 23.10
N PRO A 184 3.79 1.05 23.97
CA PRO A 184 2.89 0.62 25.03
C PRO A 184 1.55 0.16 24.48
N TRP A 185 0.98 -0.89 25.08
CA TRP A 185 -0.33 -1.42 24.68
C TRP A 185 -1.46 -0.42 24.96
N SER A 186 -1.31 0.47 25.94
CA SER A 186 -2.27 1.53 26.23
C SER A 186 -2.49 2.46 25.05
N SER A 187 -1.42 2.88 24.36
CA SER A 187 -1.50 3.67 23.12
C SER A 187 -2.11 2.86 21.98
N ALA A 188 -1.73 1.59 21.82
CA ALA A 188 -2.31 0.72 20.80
C ALA A 188 -3.84 0.58 20.96
N ARG A 189 -4.32 0.42 22.19
CA ARG A 189 -5.75 0.29 22.51
C ARG A 189 -6.58 1.49 22.05
N GLN A 190 -6.01 2.70 22.12
CA GLN A 190 -6.67 3.93 21.70
C GLN A 190 -6.89 3.99 20.17
N THR A 191 -6.10 3.24 19.39
CA THR A 191 -6.23 3.17 17.93
C THR A 191 -7.26 2.14 17.45
N LEU A 192 -7.70 1.22 18.32
CA LEU A 192 -8.56 0.10 17.94
C LEU A 192 -9.85 0.51 17.24
N PRO A 193 -10.60 1.56 17.67
CA PRO A 193 -11.81 1.96 16.97
C PRO A 193 -11.53 2.38 15.52
N ALA A 194 -10.52 3.21 15.28
CA ALA A 194 -10.15 3.63 13.93
C ALA A 194 -9.66 2.45 13.09
N MET A 195 -8.88 1.55 13.71
CA MET A 195 -8.35 0.38 13.05
C MET A 195 -9.44 -0.63 12.68
N ALA A 196 -10.47 -0.79 13.50
CA ALA A 196 -11.59 -1.68 13.22
C ALA A 196 -12.37 -1.23 11.97
N HIS A 197 -12.66 0.07 11.85
CA HIS A 197 -13.32 0.61 10.66
C HIS A 197 -12.46 0.40 9.40
N PHE A 198 -11.18 0.74 9.47
CA PHE A 198 -10.24 0.51 8.37
C PHE A 198 -10.15 -0.97 7.99
N ALA A 199 -9.99 -1.86 8.98
CA ALA A 199 -9.85 -3.30 8.78
C ALA A 199 -11.09 -3.89 8.09
N LEU A 200 -12.29 -3.49 8.54
CA LEU A 200 -13.54 -3.96 7.94
C LEU A 200 -13.64 -3.58 6.46
N ALA A 201 -13.39 -2.30 6.15
CA ALA A 201 -13.44 -1.81 4.76
C ALA A 201 -12.36 -2.47 3.89
N GLN A 202 -11.14 -2.61 4.41
CA GLN A 202 -10.02 -3.24 3.71
C GLN A 202 -10.33 -4.70 3.37
N TRP A 203 -10.87 -5.46 4.32
CA TRP A 203 -11.20 -6.88 4.09
C TRP A 203 -12.40 -7.06 3.18
N ALA A 204 -13.43 -6.21 3.28
CA ALA A 204 -14.54 -6.20 2.34
C ALA A 204 -14.05 -5.95 0.90
N SER A 205 -13.18 -4.96 0.72
CA SER A 205 -12.57 -4.66 -0.58
C SER A 205 -11.70 -5.80 -1.11
N TYR A 206 -10.90 -6.43 -0.24
CA TYR A 206 -10.09 -7.60 -0.60
C TYR A 206 -10.97 -8.75 -1.10
N LYS A 207 -12.11 -9.01 -0.47
CA LYS A 207 -13.04 -10.06 -0.92
C LYS A 207 -13.70 -9.75 -2.24
N LEU A 208 -14.08 -8.51 -2.50
CA LEU A 208 -14.56 -8.11 -3.83
C LEU A 208 -13.50 -8.39 -4.92
N LEU A 209 -12.24 -8.09 -4.64
CA LEU A 209 -11.15 -8.37 -5.56
C LEU A 209 -10.88 -9.86 -5.73
N ALA A 210 -10.97 -10.64 -4.65
CA ALA A 210 -10.79 -12.09 -4.68
C ALA A 210 -11.87 -12.76 -5.55
N ILE A 211 -13.14 -12.35 -5.43
CA ILE A 211 -14.22 -12.88 -6.26
C ILE A 211 -14.07 -12.43 -7.72
N ALA A 212 -13.65 -11.18 -7.97
CA ALA A 212 -13.34 -10.72 -9.33
C ALA A 212 -12.23 -11.58 -10.01
N SER A 213 -11.36 -12.18 -9.19
CA SER A 213 -10.20 -12.95 -9.63
C SER A 213 -10.41 -14.47 -9.64
N SER A 214 -11.46 -15.01 -9.01
CA SER A 214 -11.66 -16.47 -8.84
C SER A 214 -11.98 -17.21 -10.15
N GLY A 215 -12.42 -16.49 -11.19
CA GLY A 215 -12.75 -17.07 -12.50
C GLY A 215 -14.07 -17.84 -12.55
N GLU A 216 -14.77 -17.98 -11.42
CA GLU A 216 -16.06 -18.69 -11.31
C GLU A 216 -17.23 -17.90 -11.92
N SER A 217 -17.08 -16.57 -12.02
CA SER A 217 -18.11 -15.66 -12.51
C SER A 217 -17.88 -15.25 -13.97
N SER A 218 -18.95 -14.86 -14.67
CA SER A 218 -18.86 -14.32 -16.03
C SER A 218 -18.01 -13.04 -16.09
N LEU A 219 -17.40 -12.76 -17.24
CA LEU A 219 -16.51 -11.61 -17.44
C LEU A 219 -17.14 -10.26 -17.01
N PRO A 220 -18.41 -9.94 -17.35
CA PRO A 220 -19.03 -8.67 -16.94
C PRO A 220 -19.13 -8.53 -15.41
N ILE A 221 -19.43 -9.62 -14.70
CA ILE A 221 -19.50 -9.62 -13.23
C ILE A 221 -18.12 -9.35 -12.64
N ARG A 222 -17.08 -10.01 -13.16
CA ARG A 222 -15.71 -9.84 -12.69
C ARG A 222 -15.20 -8.41 -12.88
N VAL A 223 -15.45 -7.81 -14.04
CA VAL A 223 -15.09 -6.41 -14.32
C VAL A 223 -15.85 -5.48 -13.37
N SER A 224 -17.15 -5.73 -13.15
CA SER A 224 -17.98 -4.94 -12.24
C SER A 224 -17.48 -5.00 -10.79
N MET A 225 -17.10 -6.19 -10.30
CA MET A 225 -16.54 -6.39 -8.96
C MET A 225 -15.16 -5.74 -8.79
N PHE A 226 -14.32 -5.78 -9.84
CA PHE A 226 -13.04 -5.09 -9.85
C PHE A 226 -13.22 -3.57 -9.76
N LEU A 227 -14.10 -3.00 -10.58
CA LEU A 227 -14.43 -1.56 -10.55
C LEU A 227 -15.02 -1.15 -9.20
N LEU A 228 -15.94 -1.96 -8.66
CA LEU A 228 -16.50 -1.72 -7.32
C LEU A 228 -15.41 -1.75 -6.25
N SER A 229 -14.50 -2.72 -6.28
CA SER A 229 -13.38 -2.79 -5.33
C SER A 229 -12.47 -1.56 -5.46
N PHE A 230 -12.21 -1.08 -6.68
CA PHE A 230 -11.45 0.15 -6.91
C PHE A 230 -12.13 1.38 -6.31
N VAL A 231 -13.45 1.54 -6.52
CA VAL A 231 -14.25 2.63 -5.95
C VAL A 231 -14.25 2.56 -4.42
N VAL A 232 -14.45 1.37 -3.83
CA VAL A 232 -14.39 1.17 -2.38
C VAL A 232 -13.01 1.53 -1.82
N ASN A 233 -11.92 1.17 -2.50
CA ASN A 233 -10.58 1.56 -2.08
C ASN A 233 -10.40 3.08 -2.06
N LEU A 234 -10.85 3.76 -3.12
CA LEU A 234 -10.66 5.19 -3.29
C LEU A 234 -11.49 6.02 -2.31
N PHE A 235 -12.77 5.68 -2.13
CA PHE A 235 -13.73 6.49 -1.40
C PHE A 235 -14.04 6.00 0.02
N VAL A 236 -13.61 4.80 0.41
CA VAL A 236 -13.87 4.25 1.75
C VAL A 236 -12.57 3.88 2.45
N VAL A 237 -11.77 2.98 1.86
CA VAL A 237 -10.55 2.46 2.50
C VAL A 237 -9.53 3.59 2.69
N LEU A 238 -9.30 4.40 1.67
CA LEU A 238 -8.32 5.47 1.72
C LEU A 238 -8.66 6.56 2.76
N PRO A 239 -9.90 7.09 2.86
CA PRO A 239 -10.33 7.93 3.98
C PRO A 239 -10.14 7.29 5.35
N LEU A 240 -10.54 6.03 5.52
CA LEU A 240 -10.37 5.34 6.80
C LEU A 240 -8.90 5.17 7.17
N TRP A 241 -8.03 4.93 6.18
CA TRP A 241 -6.60 4.86 6.39
C TRP A 241 -6.00 6.21 6.77
N VAL A 242 -6.40 7.30 6.11
CA VAL A 242 -5.99 8.67 6.47
C VAL A 242 -6.37 8.99 7.92
N VAL A 243 -7.59 8.66 8.31
CA VAL A 243 -8.07 8.85 9.69
C VAL A 243 -7.26 8.01 10.68
N LEU A 244 -7.04 6.72 10.38
CA LEU A 244 -6.24 5.83 11.20
C LEU A 244 -4.81 6.36 11.40
N VAL A 245 -4.15 6.80 10.33
CA VAL A 245 -2.79 7.34 10.40
C VAL A 245 -2.73 8.57 11.30
N ARG A 246 -3.73 9.45 11.26
CA ARG A 246 -3.76 10.66 12.11
C ARG A 246 -3.99 10.33 13.58
N VAL A 247 -4.86 9.36 13.87
CA VAL A 247 -5.02 8.82 15.23
C VAL A 247 -3.68 8.24 15.72
N GLN A 248 -3.00 7.44 14.90
CA GLN A 248 -1.70 6.87 15.23
C GLN A 248 -0.61 7.95 15.40
N ALA A 249 -0.63 9.00 14.57
CA ALA A 249 0.33 10.10 14.63
C ALA A 249 0.14 11.00 15.86
N SER A 250 -1.10 11.19 16.35
CA SER A 250 -1.36 11.89 17.62
C SER A 250 -0.76 11.19 18.84
N LEU A 251 -0.41 9.90 18.70
CA LEU A 251 0.19 9.07 19.74
C LEU A 251 1.70 8.94 19.60
N LEU A 252 2.33 9.69 18.68
CA LEU A 252 3.78 9.73 18.56
C LEU A 252 4.37 10.29 19.87
N PRO A 253 5.31 9.58 20.54
CA PRO A 253 5.89 10.05 21.79
C PRO A 253 6.58 11.41 21.66
N ASP A 254 6.55 12.20 22.72
CA ASP A 254 7.14 13.55 22.67
C ASP A 254 8.65 13.57 22.47
N THR A 255 9.31 12.48 22.86
CA THR A 255 10.74 12.23 22.67
C THR A 255 11.12 11.97 21.21
N GLU A 256 10.16 11.68 20.33
CA GLU A 256 10.42 11.39 18.92
C GLU A 256 10.07 12.57 18.01
N GLU A 257 11.07 13.18 17.38
CA GLU A 257 10.85 14.23 16.39
C GLU A 257 10.25 13.67 15.09
N ALA A 258 9.30 14.41 14.52
CA ALA A 258 8.70 14.09 13.24
C ALA A 258 9.60 14.52 12.06
N ILE A 259 9.59 13.77 10.97
CA ILE A 259 10.35 14.12 9.76
C ILE A 259 9.72 15.25 8.94
N VAL A 260 8.41 15.41 9.09
CA VAL A 260 7.59 16.43 8.47
C VAL A 260 6.88 17.13 9.62
N SER A 261 6.84 18.45 9.59
CA SER A 261 6.13 19.23 10.59
C SER A 261 4.64 18.88 10.54
N PHE A 262 4.10 18.46 11.68
CA PHE A 262 2.66 18.30 11.85
C PHE A 262 2.23 18.72 13.24
N ASP A 263 1.01 19.22 13.34
CA ASP A 263 0.35 19.46 14.61
C ASP A 263 -0.08 18.12 15.25
N ARG A 264 0.52 17.76 16.40
CA ARG A 264 0.22 16.51 17.13
C ARG A 264 -1.18 16.50 17.74
N THR A 265 -1.74 17.65 18.09
CA THR A 265 -3.11 17.73 18.64
C THR A 265 -4.16 17.75 17.55
N PHE A 266 -3.77 18.05 16.30
CA PHE A 266 -4.67 18.23 15.17
C PHE A 266 -5.84 19.19 15.47
N GLY A 267 -5.56 20.26 16.23
CA GLY A 267 -6.53 21.26 16.67
C GLY A 267 -7.37 20.86 17.88
N LYS A 268 -6.97 19.83 18.64
CA LYS A 268 -7.60 19.44 19.92
C LYS A 268 -7.02 20.26 21.07
N GLU A 269 -7.89 20.81 21.93
CA GLU A 269 -7.50 21.64 23.07
C GLU A 269 -6.75 20.86 24.17
N VAL A 270 -7.01 19.56 24.30
CA VAL A 270 -6.39 18.69 25.31
C VAL A 270 -5.39 17.73 24.68
N THR A 271 -4.19 17.67 25.24
CA THR A 271 -3.14 16.72 24.85
C THR A 271 -3.61 15.28 25.10
N GLY A 272 -3.63 14.44 24.07
CA GLY A 272 -4.01 13.04 24.18
C GLY A 272 -4.44 12.44 22.85
N ALA A 273 -4.92 11.19 22.91
CA ALA A 273 -5.35 10.45 21.74
C ALA A 273 -6.47 11.17 20.99
N LEU A 274 -6.30 11.29 19.68
CA LEU A 274 -7.36 11.76 18.81
C LEU A 274 -8.41 10.66 18.63
N SER A 275 -9.69 10.97 18.86
CA SER A 275 -10.77 10.03 18.55
C SER A 275 -10.95 9.91 17.03
N PHE A 276 -11.49 8.79 16.55
CA PHE A 276 -11.79 8.58 15.13
C PHE A 276 -12.59 9.75 14.51
N LYS A 277 -13.63 10.22 15.22
CA LYS A 277 -14.50 11.31 14.77
C LYS A 277 -13.76 12.65 14.69
N GLU A 278 -12.87 12.91 15.65
CA GLU A 278 -12.05 14.13 15.70
C GLU A 278 -11.02 14.11 14.56
N ALA A 279 -10.37 12.96 14.34
CA ALA A 279 -9.40 12.75 13.27
C ALA A 279 -10.00 12.89 11.86
N ALA A 280 -11.24 12.44 11.67
CA ALA A 280 -11.97 12.63 10.43
C ALA A 280 -12.30 14.11 10.18
N ARG A 281 -12.76 14.84 11.21
CA ARG A 281 -13.11 16.25 11.09
C ARG A 281 -11.91 17.18 10.88
N SER A 282 -10.76 16.84 11.42
CA SER A 282 -9.57 17.70 11.32
C SER A 282 -8.96 17.70 9.91
N PHE A 283 -9.46 16.92 8.94
CA PHE A 283 -8.87 16.83 7.59
C PHE A 283 -9.64 17.70 6.60
N LYS A 284 -8.99 18.77 6.11
CA LYS A 284 -9.61 19.77 5.23
C LYS A 284 -9.58 19.35 3.75
N CYS A 285 -10.48 19.90 2.93
CA CYS A 285 -10.59 19.60 1.49
C CYS A 285 -9.29 19.80 0.69
N LYS A 286 -8.47 20.82 1.01
CA LYS A 286 -7.17 21.03 0.36
C LYS A 286 -6.20 19.87 0.59
N GLY A 287 -6.20 19.28 1.79
CA GLY A 287 -5.42 18.08 2.10
C GLY A 287 -5.89 16.87 1.31
N TRP A 288 -7.20 16.71 1.18
CA TRP A 288 -7.84 15.69 0.35
C TRP A 288 -7.44 15.80 -1.12
N GLN A 289 -7.48 17.01 -1.69
CA GLN A 289 -7.11 17.26 -3.07
C GLN A 289 -5.67 16.82 -3.36
N ARG A 290 -4.74 17.08 -2.44
CA ARG A 290 -3.35 16.64 -2.55
C ARG A 290 -3.22 15.12 -2.54
N ILE A 291 -3.90 14.44 -1.61
CA ILE A 291 -3.89 12.97 -1.56
C ILE A 291 -4.46 12.38 -2.85
N MET A 292 -5.58 12.92 -3.36
CA MET A 292 -6.18 12.47 -4.62
C MET A 292 -5.23 12.65 -5.82
N MET A 293 -4.50 13.77 -5.89
CA MET A 293 -3.48 13.95 -6.93
C MET A 293 -2.33 12.94 -6.82
N LEU A 294 -1.89 12.59 -5.60
CA LEU A 294 -0.88 11.56 -5.38
C LEU A 294 -1.38 10.18 -5.78
N VAL A 295 -2.62 9.83 -5.41
CA VAL A 295 -3.27 8.57 -5.77
C VAL A 295 -3.41 8.45 -7.28
N GLY A 296 -3.93 9.48 -7.95
CA GLY A 296 -4.10 9.47 -9.41
C GLY A 296 -2.80 9.23 -10.16
N LYS A 297 -1.71 9.89 -9.75
CA LYS A 297 -0.37 9.66 -10.32
C LYS A 297 0.11 8.22 -10.10
N MET A 298 -0.13 7.63 -8.93
CA MET A 298 0.26 6.24 -8.67
C MET A 298 -0.59 5.22 -9.45
N VAL A 299 -1.88 5.47 -9.62
CA VAL A 299 -2.74 4.63 -10.46
C VAL A 299 -2.23 4.62 -11.90
N VAL A 300 -1.85 5.78 -12.45
CA VAL A 300 -1.27 5.86 -13.80
C VAL A 300 0.04 5.06 -13.89
N ILE A 301 0.93 5.19 -12.91
CA ILE A 301 2.20 4.43 -12.89
C ILE A 301 1.93 2.92 -12.84
N ILE A 302 1.07 2.45 -11.92
CA ILE A 302 0.76 1.02 -11.78
C ILE A 302 0.07 0.48 -13.05
N ALA A 303 -0.89 1.23 -13.60
CA ALA A 303 -1.58 0.86 -14.84
C ALA A 303 -0.61 0.77 -16.02
N SER A 304 0.36 1.69 -16.12
CA SER A 304 1.37 1.65 -17.18
C SER A 304 2.27 0.42 -17.08
N ILE A 305 2.71 0.05 -15.87
CA ILE A 305 3.51 -1.16 -15.64
C ILE A 305 2.68 -2.40 -15.99
N ALA A 306 1.43 -2.46 -15.54
CA ALA A 306 0.53 -3.58 -15.84
C ALA A 306 0.28 -3.73 -17.35
N ALA A 307 0.09 -2.62 -18.07
CA ALA A 307 -0.09 -2.63 -19.53
C ALA A 307 1.15 -3.13 -20.26
N VAL A 308 2.35 -2.65 -19.89
CA VAL A 308 3.62 -3.13 -20.47
C VAL A 308 3.79 -4.63 -20.22
N MET A 309 3.49 -5.11 -19.01
CA MET A 309 3.57 -6.54 -18.69
C MET A 309 2.56 -7.38 -19.48
N ALA A 310 1.33 -6.89 -19.65
CA ALA A 310 0.33 -7.59 -20.45
C ALA A 310 0.75 -7.68 -21.93
N LEU A 311 1.30 -6.59 -22.48
CA LEU A 311 1.83 -6.56 -23.85
C LEU A 311 3.01 -7.50 -24.02
N ALA A 312 3.96 -7.51 -23.08
CA ALA A 312 5.11 -8.42 -23.10
C ALA A 312 4.67 -9.89 -23.06
N ARG A 313 3.69 -10.22 -22.21
CA ARG A 313 3.11 -11.58 -22.14
C ARG A 313 2.38 -11.97 -23.42
N PHE A 314 1.63 -11.04 -24.01
CA PHE A 314 0.93 -11.29 -25.28
C PHE A 314 1.91 -11.53 -26.43
N ALA A 315 2.93 -10.68 -26.56
CA ALA A 315 3.98 -10.84 -27.57
C ALA A 315 4.71 -12.18 -27.41
N PHE A 316 5.07 -12.53 -26.18
CA PHE A 316 5.70 -13.82 -25.87
C PHE A 316 4.81 -15.00 -26.29
N LEU A 317 3.52 -14.99 -25.92
CA LEU A 317 2.59 -16.06 -26.28
C LEU A 317 2.43 -16.18 -27.80
N SER A 318 2.35 -15.05 -28.51
CA SER A 318 2.24 -15.03 -29.97
C SER A 318 3.46 -15.59 -30.68
N PHE A 319 4.67 -15.33 -30.15
CA PHE A 319 5.92 -15.89 -30.66
C PHE A 319 5.93 -17.41 -30.50
N PHE A 320 5.55 -17.91 -29.33
CA PHE A 320 5.54 -19.35 -29.05
C PHE A 320 4.51 -20.11 -29.90
N ILE A 321 3.30 -19.56 -30.06
CA ILE A 321 2.27 -20.17 -30.93
C ILE A 321 2.77 -20.23 -32.38
N ARG A 322 3.48 -19.21 -32.85
CA ARG A 322 4.03 -19.18 -34.20
C ARG A 322 5.14 -20.22 -34.39
N ASP A 323 6.05 -20.35 -33.44
CA ASP A 323 7.15 -21.33 -33.49
C ASP A 323 6.61 -22.77 -33.49
N ALA A 324 5.63 -23.05 -32.63
CA ALA A 324 4.94 -24.34 -32.58
C ALA A 324 4.15 -24.66 -33.86
N ALA A 325 3.71 -23.66 -34.62
CA ALA A 325 3.00 -23.85 -35.89
C ALA A 325 3.93 -24.06 -37.10
N LEU A 326 5.24 -23.82 -36.95
CA LEU A 326 6.23 -23.97 -38.02
C LEU A 326 7.00 -25.30 -37.95
N GLN A 327 6.84 -26.07 -36.87
CA GLN A 327 7.40 -27.42 -36.68
C GLN A 327 6.37 -28.48 -37.07
#